data_AF-A0A3P1SBH3-F1
#
_entry.id   AF-A0A3P1SBH3-F1
#
_cell.length_a   1.000
_cell.length_b   1.000
_cell.length_c   1.000
_cell.angle_alpha   90.00
_cell.angle_beta   90.00
_cell.angle_gamma   90.00
#
_symmetry.space_group_name_H-M   'P 1'
#
loop_
_entity.id
_entity.type
_entity.pdbx_description
1 polymer ?
#
loop_
_entity_poly.entity_id
_entity_poly.type
_entity_poly.pdbx_seq_one_letter_code
_entity_poly.pdbx_strand_id
1 'polypeptide(L)'
;MEDFRGVYSMLFADASRLESEDRVGLARALDDVAEQVRDVISAAEREEERQERVYQASVREQQCGKDSPFAWGVPFVDDVPISPPAIGVSFSPRIRSRLAGRHNGGGKVGARPEALRAFVEYARGANTALVGQVREVERAWVSFTGACAWANAGALTLLDGADGFIAENRLDEGWIETVAAAFDKAGAEGFITEVELSVAVAALDPAYARGLLLDETLTLQQLTLVVSRLCVDPGLASIVAEHTNGVLKGLTLDSDSDQVLRASALLKGLSTSGPASAALLTALKAEGLIDRIGLAGGYAYMGSG
;
A
#
# COMPACT_ATOMS: atom_id res chain seq x y z
N MET A 1 2.46 1.30 23.32
CA MET A 1 1.23 1.91 23.85
C MET A 1 0.74 1.03 24.98
N GLU A 2 0.63 1.57 26.19
CA GLU A 2 0.09 0.83 27.33
C GLU A 2 -1.42 0.60 27.12
N ASP A 3 -1.90 -0.59 27.44
CA ASP A 3 -3.31 -1.02 27.37
C ASP A 3 -3.96 -1.31 26.00
N PHE A 4 -3.22 -1.30 24.88
CA PHE A 4 -3.73 -1.91 23.64
C PHE A 4 -3.54 -3.43 23.69
N ARG A 5 -4.63 -4.20 23.66
CA ARG A 5 -4.64 -5.68 23.83
C ARG A 5 -5.41 -6.36 22.70
N GLY A 6 -5.03 -7.61 22.41
CA GLY A 6 -5.66 -8.46 21.39
C GLY A 6 -4.95 -8.41 20.04
N VAL A 7 -5.49 -9.08 19.02
CA VAL A 7 -4.85 -9.20 17.69
C VAL A 7 -4.49 -7.86 17.06
N TYR A 8 -5.31 -6.83 17.29
CA TYR A 8 -5.07 -5.49 16.77
C TYR A 8 -3.85 -4.78 17.39
N SER A 9 -3.49 -5.13 18.62
CA SER A 9 -2.24 -4.64 19.23
C SER A 9 -1.00 -5.23 18.55
N MET A 10 -1.08 -6.49 18.10
CA MET A 10 -0.01 -7.14 17.35
C MET A 10 0.11 -6.54 15.95
N LEU A 11 -1.02 -6.32 15.26
CA LEU A 11 -1.04 -5.63 13.96
C LEU A 11 -0.42 -4.22 14.07
N PHE A 12 -0.72 -3.50 15.14
CA PHE A 12 -0.15 -2.18 15.38
C PHE A 12 1.36 -2.23 15.61
N ALA A 13 1.82 -3.21 16.41
CA ALA A 13 3.25 -3.41 16.66
C ALA A 13 4.00 -3.80 15.38
N ASP A 14 3.43 -4.70 14.57
CA ASP A 14 3.99 -5.10 13.27
C ASP A 14 4.02 -3.93 12.29
N ALA A 15 2.94 -3.15 12.20
CA ALA A 15 2.88 -1.98 11.36
C ALA A 15 3.93 -0.93 11.77
N SER A 16 4.07 -0.67 13.07
CA SER A 16 5.07 0.26 13.61
C SER A 16 6.50 -0.20 13.32
N ARG A 17 6.76 -1.51 13.43
CA ARG A 17 8.07 -2.09 13.10
C ARG A 17 8.39 -1.95 11.62
N LEU A 18 7.44 -2.31 10.75
CA LEU A 18 7.61 -2.19 9.30
C LEU A 18 7.80 -0.74 8.87
N GLU A 19 7.01 0.20 9.43
CA GLU A 19 7.19 1.64 9.21
C GLU A 19 8.61 2.10 9.58
N SER A 20 9.10 1.70 10.75
CA SER A 20 10.41 2.17 11.22
C SER A 20 11.56 1.59 10.40
N GLU A 21 11.45 0.33 9.98
CA GLU A 21 12.40 -0.30 9.06
C GLU A 21 12.36 0.36 7.66
N ASP A 22 11.18 0.66 7.12
CA ASP A 22 11.01 1.34 5.83
C ASP A 22 11.53 2.78 5.88
N ARG A 23 11.33 3.49 7.00
CA ARG A 23 11.87 4.83 7.23
C ARG A 23 13.40 4.83 7.17
N VAL A 24 14.04 3.82 7.78
CA VAL A 24 15.49 3.64 7.69
C VAL A 24 15.91 3.30 6.25
N GLY A 25 15.13 2.49 5.54
CA GLY A 25 15.34 2.19 4.12
C GLY A 25 15.29 3.44 3.23
N LEU A 26 14.28 4.30 3.43
CA LEU A 26 14.13 5.56 2.72
C LEU A 26 15.32 6.50 2.99
N ALA A 27 15.74 6.63 4.25
CA ALA A 27 16.89 7.44 4.61
C ALA A 27 18.17 6.97 3.92
N ARG A 28 18.44 5.66 3.90
CA ARG A 28 19.59 5.10 3.18
C ARG A 28 19.53 5.37 1.68
N ALA A 29 18.36 5.19 1.07
CA ALA A 29 18.20 5.46 -0.36
C ALA A 29 18.44 6.96 -0.69
N LEU A 30 18.05 7.89 0.19
CA LEU A 30 18.38 9.31 0.04
C LEU A 30 19.89 9.56 0.17
N ASP A 31 20.56 8.89 1.12
CA ASP A 31 22.03 8.97 1.26
C ASP A 31 22.74 8.42 0.03
N ASP A 32 22.26 7.31 -0.56
CA ASP A 32 22.80 6.72 -1.78
C ASP A 32 22.67 7.69 -2.97
N VAL A 33 21.55 8.41 -3.10
CA VAL A 33 21.40 9.46 -4.11
C VAL A 33 22.42 10.58 -3.90
N ALA A 34 22.62 11.01 -2.66
CA ALA A 34 23.59 12.05 -2.34
C ALA A 34 25.03 11.61 -2.61
N GLU A 35 25.36 10.32 -2.42
CA GLU A 35 26.64 9.75 -2.81
C GLU A 35 26.81 9.70 -4.33
N GLN A 36 25.83 9.19 -5.08
CA GLN A 36 25.90 9.14 -6.54
C GLN A 36 25.98 10.52 -7.18
N VAL A 37 25.30 11.53 -6.62
CA VAL A 37 25.44 12.94 -7.08
C VAL A 37 26.85 13.45 -6.82
N ARG A 38 27.46 13.14 -5.67
CA ARG A 38 28.86 13.50 -5.40
C ARG A 38 29.82 12.83 -6.38
N ASP A 39 29.59 11.58 -6.73
CA ASP A 39 30.39 10.87 -7.74
C ASP A 39 30.28 11.53 -9.12
N VAL A 40 29.08 11.96 -9.52
CA VAL A 40 28.88 12.73 -10.76
C VAL A 40 29.63 14.04 -10.72
N ILE A 41 29.58 14.79 -9.61
CA ILE A 41 30.32 16.05 -9.44
C ILE A 41 31.83 15.80 -9.61
N SER A 42 32.39 14.83 -8.89
CA SER A 42 33.82 14.50 -8.99
C SER A 42 34.23 13.92 -10.36
N ALA A 43 33.32 13.30 -11.10
CA ALA A 43 33.57 12.89 -12.48
C ALA A 43 33.54 14.10 -13.44
N ALA A 44 32.63 15.05 -13.23
CA ALA A 44 32.53 16.27 -14.03
C ALA A 44 33.78 17.14 -13.89
N GLU A 45 34.27 17.34 -12.66
CA GLU A 45 35.51 18.08 -12.39
C GLU A 45 36.71 17.47 -13.13
N ARG A 46 36.84 16.14 -13.10
CA ARG A 46 37.91 15.44 -13.83
C ARG A 46 37.78 15.58 -15.34
N GLU A 47 36.55 15.60 -15.86
CA GLU A 47 36.30 15.81 -17.29
C GLU A 47 36.63 17.25 -17.71
N GLU A 48 36.29 18.24 -16.89
CA GLU A 48 36.65 19.65 -17.12
C GLU A 48 38.18 19.84 -17.14
N GLU A 49 38.88 19.27 -16.15
CA GLU A 49 40.35 19.29 -16.13
C GLU A 49 40.95 18.60 -17.37
N ARG A 50 40.34 17.50 -17.83
CA ARG A 50 40.78 16.79 -19.04
C ARG A 50 40.58 17.66 -20.28
N GLN A 51 39.43 18.30 -20.42
CA GLN A 51 39.13 19.21 -21.53
C GLN A 51 40.11 20.38 -21.59
N GLU A 52 40.43 20.97 -20.44
CA GLU A 52 41.43 22.04 -20.36
C GLU A 52 42.82 21.55 -20.78
N ARG A 53 43.26 20.36 -20.31
CA ARG A 53 44.55 19.77 -20.74
C ARG A 53 44.61 19.53 -22.24
N VAL A 54 43.53 19.00 -22.82
CA VAL A 54 43.43 18.74 -24.27
C VAL A 54 43.44 20.06 -25.05
N TYR A 55 42.68 21.05 -24.59
CA TYR A 55 42.65 22.38 -25.20
C TYR A 55 44.04 23.03 -25.21
N GLN A 56 44.72 23.05 -24.06
CA GLN A 56 46.07 23.62 -23.94
C GLN A 56 47.11 22.89 -24.82
N ALA A 57 47.01 21.56 -24.94
CA ALA A 57 47.87 20.81 -25.85
C ALA A 57 47.61 21.17 -27.33
N SER A 58 46.34 21.31 -27.73
CA SER A 58 45.98 21.71 -29.09
C SER A 58 46.49 23.12 -29.45
N VAL A 59 46.45 24.06 -28.49
CA VAL A 59 46.98 25.42 -28.65
C VAL A 59 48.50 25.39 -28.83
N ARG A 60 49.22 24.59 -28.03
CA ARG A 60 50.69 24.44 -28.16
C ARG A 60 51.09 23.82 -29.49
N GLU A 61 50.34 22.83 -29.97
CA GLU A 61 50.57 22.22 -31.28
C GLU A 61 50.41 23.23 -32.41
N GLN A 62 49.36 24.05 -32.37
CA GLN A 62 49.16 25.14 -33.34
C GLN A 62 50.27 26.19 -33.31
N GLN A 63 50.79 26.52 -32.13
CA GLN A 63 51.87 27.52 -31.96
C GLN A 63 53.25 27.00 -32.40
N CYS A 64 53.54 25.71 -32.20
CA CYS A 64 54.83 25.14 -32.59
C CYS A 64 54.93 24.90 -34.11
N GLY A 65 53.81 24.76 -34.82
CA GLY A 65 53.80 24.47 -36.27
C GLY A 65 54.26 23.03 -36.58
N LYS A 66 53.65 22.42 -37.62
CA LYS A 66 53.87 20.99 -37.95
C LYS A 66 55.32 20.63 -38.33
N ASP A 67 56.12 21.62 -38.70
CA ASP A 67 57.52 21.45 -39.15
C ASP A 67 58.56 21.87 -38.08
N SER A 68 58.15 22.12 -36.83
CA SER A 68 59.11 22.50 -35.80
C SER A 68 59.97 21.31 -35.35
N PRO A 69 61.30 21.45 -35.34
CA PRO A 69 62.22 20.41 -34.86
C PRO A 69 62.05 20.10 -33.35
N PHE A 70 61.24 20.90 -32.62
CA PHE A 70 60.89 20.67 -31.22
C PHE A 70 59.56 19.91 -31.02
N ALA A 71 58.86 19.52 -32.09
CA ALA A 71 57.59 18.77 -32.02
C ALA A 71 57.75 17.34 -31.47
N TRP A 72 58.98 16.81 -31.39
CA TRP A 72 59.26 15.47 -30.88
C TRP A 72 59.13 15.32 -29.35
N GLY A 73 58.83 16.42 -28.64
CA GLY A 73 58.75 16.46 -27.17
C GLY A 73 57.36 16.80 -26.60
N VAL A 74 56.30 16.86 -27.42
CA VAL A 74 54.96 17.17 -26.89
C VAL A 74 54.43 15.95 -26.13
N PRO A 75 54.12 16.04 -24.83
CA PRO A 75 53.62 14.91 -24.06
C PRO A 75 52.30 14.41 -24.64
N PHE A 76 52.14 13.09 -24.75
CA PHE A 76 50.86 12.48 -25.08
C PHE A 76 49.82 12.87 -24.02
N VAL A 77 48.71 13.48 -24.45
CA VAL A 77 47.57 13.77 -23.58
C VAL A 77 46.56 12.66 -23.77
N ASP A 78 46.20 11.99 -22.68
CA ASP A 78 45.09 11.04 -22.68
C ASP A 78 43.78 11.79 -22.99
N ASP A 79 43.21 11.50 -24.16
CA ASP A 79 42.05 12.22 -24.71
C ASP A 79 40.73 11.49 -24.47
N VAL A 80 40.74 10.33 -23.82
CA VAL A 80 39.53 9.51 -23.64
C VAL A 80 38.52 10.29 -22.80
N PRO A 81 37.32 10.61 -23.35
CA PRO A 81 36.30 11.32 -22.61
C PRO A 81 35.82 10.52 -21.39
N ILE A 82 35.68 11.19 -20.25
CA ILE A 82 35.07 10.58 -19.07
C ILE A 82 33.56 10.57 -19.27
N SER A 83 32.95 9.40 -19.19
CA SER A 83 31.49 9.28 -19.24
C SER A 83 30.90 9.59 -17.87
N PRO A 84 29.75 10.29 -17.80
CA PRO A 84 29.08 10.58 -16.54
C PRO A 84 28.61 9.27 -15.88
N PRO A 85 28.87 9.08 -14.57
CA PRO A 85 28.27 7.97 -13.84
C PRO A 85 26.74 8.14 -13.80
N ALA A 86 26.02 7.02 -13.82
CA ALA A 86 24.56 7.03 -13.79
C ALA A 86 24.04 7.19 -12.35
N ILE A 87 23.03 8.02 -12.17
CA ILE A 87 22.30 8.13 -10.91
C ILE A 87 21.03 7.29 -10.99
N GLY A 88 20.94 6.24 -10.19
CA GLY A 88 19.79 5.33 -10.15
C GLY A 88 19.66 4.70 -8.78
N VAL A 89 18.61 5.10 -8.06
CA VAL A 89 18.26 4.57 -6.75
C VAL A 89 16.78 4.25 -6.72
N SER A 90 16.45 3.10 -6.14
CA SER A 90 15.08 2.63 -5.98
C SER A 90 14.74 2.44 -4.52
N PHE A 91 13.47 2.70 -4.20
CA PHE A 91 12.90 2.43 -2.89
C PHE A 91 11.43 2.04 -3.08
N SER A 92 10.95 1.12 -2.26
CA SER A 92 9.54 0.73 -2.25
C SER A 92 9.14 0.37 -0.81
N PRO A 93 8.08 0.97 -0.29
CA PRO A 93 7.57 0.65 1.04
C PRO A 93 6.90 -0.71 1.04
N ARG A 94 6.80 -1.33 2.21
CA ARG A 94 6.04 -2.56 2.39
C ARG A 94 4.59 -2.24 2.74
N ILE A 95 3.68 -2.97 2.11
CA ILE A 95 2.24 -2.93 2.42
C ILE A 95 2.03 -3.52 3.82
N ARG A 96 1.25 -2.84 4.65
CA ARG A 96 0.97 -3.27 6.04
C ARG A 96 -0.43 -3.85 6.18
N SER A 97 -0.54 -4.93 6.96
CA SER A 97 -1.84 -5.57 7.25
C SER A 97 -2.59 -4.79 8.32
N ARG A 98 -3.86 -4.47 8.06
CA ARG A 98 -4.74 -3.73 8.98
C ARG A 98 -5.96 -4.53 9.41
N LEU A 99 -6.09 -5.75 8.89
CA LEU A 99 -7.15 -6.69 9.23
C LEU A 99 -6.62 -7.86 10.01
N ALA A 100 -7.41 -8.29 11.00
CA ALA A 100 -7.20 -9.57 11.65
C ALA A 100 -7.51 -10.69 10.64
N GLY A 101 -6.53 -11.52 10.33
CA GLY A 101 -6.66 -12.58 9.31
C GLY A 101 -7.25 -13.90 9.82
N ARG A 102 -7.49 -14.05 11.13
CA ARG A 102 -8.02 -15.29 11.70
C ARG A 102 -8.89 -15.00 12.92
N HIS A 103 -10.19 -15.22 12.80
CA HIS A 103 -11.16 -14.98 13.87
C HIS A 103 -11.49 -16.28 14.60
N ASN A 104 -10.61 -16.74 15.49
CA ASN A 104 -10.76 -18.01 16.22
C ASN A 104 -11.73 -17.96 17.42
N GLY A 105 -12.88 -17.28 17.31
CA GLY A 105 -13.98 -17.41 18.30
C GLY A 105 -14.13 -16.29 19.33
N GLY A 106 -14.20 -15.03 18.86
CA GLY A 106 -14.74 -13.94 19.68
C GLY A 106 -13.76 -13.35 20.70
N GLY A 107 -12.46 -13.34 20.37
CA GLY A 107 -11.44 -12.63 21.13
C GLY A 107 -11.88 -11.19 21.42
N LYS A 108 -11.62 -10.73 22.65
CA LYS A 108 -11.90 -9.35 23.06
C LYS A 108 -10.69 -8.49 22.77
N VAL A 109 -10.93 -7.32 22.19
CA VAL A 109 -9.92 -6.29 21.97
C VAL A 109 -10.16 -5.17 22.99
N GLY A 110 -9.09 -4.53 23.45
CA GLY A 110 -9.16 -3.39 24.35
C GLY A 110 -8.11 -2.35 24.00
N ALA A 111 -8.46 -1.08 24.04
CA ALA A 111 -7.53 0.04 23.87
C ALA A 111 -8.07 1.28 24.59
N ARG A 112 -7.21 2.27 24.76
CA ARG A 112 -7.58 3.62 25.23
C ARG A 112 -7.75 4.54 24.02
N PRO A 113 -8.99 4.97 23.68
CA PRO A 113 -9.24 5.82 22.51
C PRO A 113 -8.40 7.10 22.48
N GLU A 114 -8.20 7.73 23.64
CA GLU A 114 -7.40 8.94 23.79
C GLU A 114 -5.92 8.72 23.45
N ALA A 115 -5.36 7.56 23.81
CA ALA A 115 -3.98 7.21 23.47
C ALA A 115 -3.82 6.96 21.97
N LEU A 116 -4.81 6.31 21.34
CA LEU A 116 -4.84 6.10 19.88
C LEU A 116 -4.90 7.43 19.13
N ARG A 117 -5.73 8.37 19.57
CA ARG A 117 -5.81 9.71 18.94
C ARG A 117 -4.55 10.54 19.12
N ALA A 118 -3.97 10.54 20.31
CA ALA A 118 -2.69 11.22 20.54
C ALA A 118 -1.60 10.67 19.60
N PHE A 119 -1.58 9.35 19.37
CA PHE A 119 -0.70 8.74 18.39
C PHE A 119 -0.99 9.23 16.96
N VAL A 120 -2.27 9.26 16.54
CA VAL A 120 -2.66 9.73 15.20
C VAL A 120 -2.27 11.19 14.97
N GLU A 121 -2.46 12.07 15.97
CA GLU A 121 -2.04 13.47 15.89
C GLU A 121 -0.53 13.60 15.70
N TYR A 122 0.25 12.85 16.49
CA TYR A 122 1.70 12.80 16.34
C TYR A 122 2.11 12.29 14.94
N ALA A 123 1.53 11.17 14.49
CA ALA A 123 1.82 10.56 13.20
C ALA A 123 1.51 11.52 12.04
N ARG A 124 0.36 12.20 12.07
CA ARG A 124 -0.03 13.22 11.08
C ARG A 124 1.00 14.34 11.00
N GLY A 125 1.45 14.86 12.15
CA GLY A 125 2.46 15.90 12.21
C GLY A 125 3.78 15.46 11.56
N ALA A 126 4.25 14.25 11.89
CA ALA A 126 5.45 13.66 11.31
C ALA A 126 5.31 13.45 9.78
N ASN A 127 4.16 12.96 9.33
CA ASN A 127 3.87 12.75 7.91
C ASN A 127 3.80 14.06 7.12
N THR A 128 3.20 15.12 7.68
CA THR A 128 3.18 16.44 7.05
C THR A 128 4.61 16.99 6.87
N ALA A 129 5.47 16.82 7.87
CA ALA A 129 6.87 17.21 7.77
C ALA A 129 7.61 16.43 6.68
N LEU A 130 7.40 15.10 6.63
CA LEU A 130 7.99 14.22 5.61
C LEU A 130 7.56 14.61 4.20
N VAL A 131 6.27 14.91 3.98
CA VAL A 131 5.76 15.42 2.69
C VAL A 131 6.52 16.67 2.27
N GLY A 132 6.73 17.62 3.19
CA GLY A 132 7.50 18.83 2.90
C GLY A 132 8.92 18.52 2.41
N GLN A 133 9.62 17.63 3.13
CA GLN A 133 10.99 17.22 2.80
C GLN A 133 11.09 16.49 1.46
N VAL A 134 10.18 15.55 1.17
CA VAL A 134 10.15 14.83 -0.11
C VAL A 134 9.96 15.81 -1.27
N ARG A 135 9.08 16.81 -1.11
CA ARG A 135 8.86 17.84 -2.14
C ARG A 135 10.07 18.78 -2.32
N GLU A 136 10.86 19.00 -1.28
CA GLU A 136 12.14 19.72 -1.40
C GLU A 136 13.15 18.93 -2.22
N VAL A 137 13.29 17.63 -1.96
CA VAL A 137 14.19 16.74 -2.72
C VAL A 137 13.75 16.67 -4.19
N GLU A 138 12.45 16.53 -4.46
CA GLU A 138 11.90 16.51 -5.83
C GLU A 138 12.24 17.79 -6.60
N ARG A 139 12.06 18.97 -5.98
CA ARG A 139 12.44 20.25 -6.61
C ARG A 139 13.94 20.36 -6.85
N ALA A 140 14.75 19.94 -5.89
CA ALA A 140 16.21 19.93 -6.03
C ALA A 140 16.65 19.01 -7.18
N TRP A 141 16.03 17.83 -7.30
CA TRP A 141 16.30 16.88 -8.37
C TRP A 141 15.95 17.45 -9.75
N VAL A 142 14.78 18.08 -9.90
CA VAL A 142 14.37 18.75 -11.16
C VAL A 142 15.34 19.87 -11.52
N SER A 143 15.76 20.68 -10.54
CA SER A 143 16.74 21.75 -10.77
C SER A 143 18.10 21.18 -11.20
N PHE A 144 18.57 20.12 -10.54
CA PHE A 144 19.84 19.47 -10.85
C PHE A 144 19.85 18.91 -12.27
N THR A 145 18.84 18.10 -12.62
CA THR A 145 18.72 17.48 -13.95
C THR A 145 18.47 18.50 -15.07
N GLY A 146 17.79 19.62 -14.77
CA GLY A 146 17.58 20.71 -15.72
C GLY A 146 18.83 21.56 -15.97
N ALA A 147 19.70 21.73 -14.97
CA ALA A 147 20.92 22.53 -15.09
C ALA A 147 22.14 21.72 -15.58
N CYS A 148 22.24 20.44 -15.20
CA CYS A 148 23.39 19.60 -15.48
C CYS A 148 23.15 18.67 -16.68
N ALA A 149 23.25 19.20 -17.89
CA ALA A 149 23.05 18.41 -19.13
C ALA A 149 24.08 17.28 -19.32
N TRP A 150 25.24 17.35 -18.64
CA TRP A 150 26.25 16.28 -18.65
C TRP A 150 25.91 15.14 -17.68
N ALA A 151 25.09 15.38 -16.65
CA ALA A 151 24.73 14.35 -15.67
C ALA A 151 23.79 13.32 -16.30
N ASN A 152 24.05 12.03 -16.04
CA ASN A 152 23.16 10.96 -16.46
C ASN A 152 22.13 10.65 -15.38
N ALA A 153 20.98 11.32 -15.48
CA ALA A 153 19.80 11.00 -14.68
C ALA A 153 19.24 9.65 -15.12
N GLY A 154 19.62 8.58 -14.43
CA GLY A 154 19.06 7.25 -14.63
C GLY A 154 17.64 7.13 -14.09
N ALA A 155 17.21 5.91 -13.79
CA ALA A 155 15.88 5.64 -13.25
C ALA A 155 15.85 5.89 -11.73
N LEU A 156 15.37 7.06 -11.32
CA LEU A 156 15.15 7.40 -9.92
C LEU A 156 13.70 7.09 -9.51
N THR A 157 13.43 5.86 -9.07
CA THR A 157 12.09 5.45 -8.58
C THR A 157 11.89 5.68 -7.08
N LEU A 158 12.94 6.16 -6.39
CA LEU A 158 12.90 6.52 -4.98
C LEU A 158 11.77 7.49 -4.62
N LEU A 159 11.53 8.52 -5.43
CA LEU A 159 10.53 9.56 -5.14
C LEU A 159 9.10 8.99 -5.19
N ASP A 160 8.81 8.15 -6.18
CA ASP A 160 7.54 7.42 -6.25
C ASP A 160 7.38 6.47 -5.04
N GLY A 161 8.47 5.81 -4.64
CA GLY A 161 8.50 5.00 -3.43
C GLY A 161 8.24 5.79 -2.15
N ALA A 162 8.77 7.01 -2.03
CA ALA A 162 8.54 7.89 -0.89
C ALA A 162 7.08 8.35 -0.82
N ASP A 163 6.46 8.69 -1.95
CA ASP A 163 5.03 8.98 -2.02
C ASP A 163 4.18 7.76 -1.62
N GLY A 164 4.60 6.55 -2.03
CA GLY A 164 3.99 5.30 -1.57
C GLY A 164 4.11 5.09 -0.06
N PHE A 165 5.26 5.43 0.54
CA PHE A 165 5.48 5.30 1.98
C PHE A 165 4.59 6.25 2.78
N ILE A 166 4.46 7.49 2.30
CA ILE A 166 3.52 8.48 2.86
C ILE A 166 2.08 7.97 2.76
N ALA A 167 1.70 7.35 1.62
CA ALA A 167 0.36 6.78 1.45
C ALA A 167 0.09 5.65 2.45
N GLU A 168 1.03 4.73 2.65
CA GLU A 168 0.90 3.67 3.67
C GLU A 168 0.80 4.24 5.09
N ASN A 169 1.57 5.29 5.42
CA ASN A 169 1.46 5.94 6.73
C ASN A 169 0.08 6.58 6.94
N ARG A 170 -0.51 7.19 5.88
CA ARG A 170 -1.87 7.76 5.95
C ARG A 170 -2.95 6.69 6.14
N LEU A 171 -2.76 5.51 5.55
CA LEU A 171 -3.64 4.37 5.79
C LEU A 171 -3.57 3.92 7.26
N ASP A 172 -2.38 3.94 7.88
CA ASP A 172 -2.24 3.64 9.32
C ASP A 172 -2.95 4.68 10.20
N GLU A 173 -2.82 5.98 9.87
CA GLU A 173 -3.54 7.05 10.58
C GLU A 173 -5.06 6.84 10.53
N GLY A 174 -5.62 6.60 9.34
CA GLY A 174 -7.06 6.37 9.16
C GLY A 174 -7.54 5.10 9.86
N TRP A 175 -6.71 4.06 9.84
CA TRP A 175 -6.96 2.81 10.54
C TRP A 175 -7.01 2.99 12.05
N ILE A 176 -6.02 3.64 12.64
CA ILE A 176 -5.96 3.84 14.09
C ILE A 176 -7.08 4.77 14.57
N GLU A 177 -7.41 5.81 13.79
CA GLU A 177 -8.55 6.68 14.09
C GLU A 177 -9.87 5.89 14.09
N THR A 178 -10.03 4.97 13.12
CA THR A 178 -11.23 4.11 13.05
C THR A 178 -11.30 3.14 14.22
N VAL A 179 -10.17 2.57 14.64
CA VAL A 179 -10.10 1.74 15.84
C VAL A 179 -10.49 2.56 17.08
N ALA A 180 -9.99 3.79 17.22
CA ALA A 180 -10.35 4.69 18.32
C ALA A 180 -11.85 5.02 18.33
N ALA A 181 -12.41 5.37 17.16
CA ALA A 181 -13.84 5.66 17.01
C ALA A 181 -14.73 4.45 17.32
N ALA A 182 -14.28 3.23 16.99
CA ALA A 182 -14.99 2.01 17.34
C ALA A 182 -15.07 1.85 18.87
N PHE A 183 -13.95 2.04 19.58
CA PHE A 183 -13.92 1.98 21.05
C PHE A 183 -14.79 3.04 21.72
N ASP A 184 -14.80 4.28 21.22
CA ASP A 184 -15.71 5.31 21.73
C ASP A 184 -17.17 4.92 21.59
N LYS A 185 -17.54 4.31 20.46
CA LYS A 185 -18.91 3.85 20.20
C LYS A 185 -19.33 2.72 21.14
N ALA A 186 -18.38 1.88 21.57
CA ALA A 186 -18.63 0.83 22.57
C ALA A 186 -18.68 1.37 24.01
N GLY A 187 -18.05 2.52 24.28
CA GLY A 187 -18.02 3.17 25.59
C GLY A 187 -16.98 2.57 26.56
N ALA A 188 -16.81 3.22 27.72
CA ALA A 188 -15.71 2.94 28.68
C ALA A 188 -15.71 1.52 29.29
N GLU A 189 -16.85 0.82 29.28
CA GLU A 189 -16.99 -0.55 29.80
C GLU A 189 -17.17 -1.61 28.69
N GLY A 190 -17.25 -1.17 27.43
CA GLY A 190 -17.57 -2.01 26.28
C GLY A 190 -16.32 -2.69 25.72
N PHE A 191 -16.16 -3.99 25.97
CA PHE A 191 -15.25 -4.80 25.18
C PHE A 191 -15.81 -4.95 23.76
N ILE A 192 -14.98 -4.69 22.75
CA ILE A 192 -15.31 -4.94 21.35
C ILE A 192 -14.77 -6.32 20.96
N THR A 193 -15.58 -7.10 20.26
CA THR A 193 -15.09 -8.35 19.69
C THR A 193 -14.19 -8.08 18.48
N GLU A 194 -13.21 -8.96 18.23
CA GLU A 194 -12.33 -8.84 17.05
C GLU A 194 -13.12 -8.68 15.74
N VAL A 195 -14.23 -9.40 15.59
CA VAL A 195 -15.09 -9.33 14.40
C VAL A 195 -15.75 -7.96 14.26
N GLU A 196 -16.26 -7.37 15.35
CA GLU A 196 -16.87 -6.04 15.30
C GLU A 196 -15.84 -4.97 14.94
N LEU A 197 -14.60 -5.09 15.42
CA LEU A 197 -13.53 -4.18 15.06
C LEU A 197 -13.07 -4.37 13.61
N SER A 198 -12.98 -5.61 13.13
CA SER A 198 -12.70 -5.93 11.72
C SER A 198 -13.75 -5.36 10.78
N VAL A 199 -15.03 -5.39 11.16
CA VAL A 199 -16.11 -4.75 10.41
C VAL A 199 -15.94 -3.23 10.36
N ALA A 200 -15.58 -2.59 11.47
CA ALA A 200 -15.33 -1.15 11.50
C ALA A 200 -14.16 -0.76 10.59
N VAL A 201 -13.07 -1.53 10.64
CA VAL A 201 -11.88 -1.30 9.81
C VAL A 201 -12.13 -1.62 8.33
N ALA A 202 -12.96 -2.61 8.02
CA ALA A 202 -13.31 -2.97 6.65
C ALA A 202 -13.98 -1.84 5.86
N ALA A 203 -14.55 -0.83 6.54
CA ALA A 203 -15.12 0.35 5.91
C ALA A 203 -14.08 1.34 5.35
N LEU A 204 -12.80 1.19 5.70
CA LEU A 204 -11.74 2.10 5.23
C LEU A 204 -11.29 1.82 3.80
N ASP A 205 -11.29 0.55 3.40
CA ASP A 205 -10.81 0.14 2.08
C ASP A 205 -11.67 -1.04 1.57
N PRO A 206 -12.21 -0.96 0.34
CA PRO A 206 -12.84 -2.09 -0.35
C PRO A 206 -12.05 -3.41 -0.32
N ALA A 207 -10.72 -3.35 -0.36
CA ALA A 207 -9.85 -4.52 -0.24
C ALA A 207 -9.98 -5.19 1.13
N TYR A 208 -10.19 -4.41 2.20
CA TYR A 208 -10.40 -4.94 3.53
C TYR A 208 -11.77 -5.62 3.65
N ALA A 209 -12.83 -5.01 3.12
CA ALA A 209 -14.13 -5.68 3.05
C ALA A 209 -14.06 -7.01 2.29
N ARG A 210 -13.34 -7.07 1.16
CA ARG A 210 -13.12 -8.32 0.42
C ARG A 210 -12.33 -9.35 1.24
N GLY A 211 -11.24 -8.93 1.88
CA GLY A 211 -10.43 -9.81 2.73
C GLY A 211 -11.24 -10.42 3.87
N LEU A 212 -12.11 -9.64 4.50
CA LEU A 212 -12.97 -10.12 5.59
C LEU A 212 -14.04 -11.10 5.10
N LEU A 213 -14.61 -10.90 3.91
CA LEU A 213 -15.57 -11.84 3.31
C LEU A 213 -14.92 -13.19 2.94
N LEU A 214 -13.63 -13.15 2.54
CA LEU A 214 -12.83 -14.33 2.21
C LEU A 214 -12.31 -15.09 3.44
N ASP A 215 -12.50 -14.58 4.66
CA ASP A 215 -12.00 -15.25 5.86
C ASP A 215 -12.83 -16.49 6.22
N GLU A 216 -12.34 -17.65 5.80
CA GLU A 216 -12.95 -18.97 6.06
C GLU A 216 -13.09 -19.30 7.55
N THR A 217 -12.34 -18.63 8.43
CA THR A 217 -12.37 -18.90 9.88
C THR A 217 -13.55 -18.24 10.60
N LEU A 218 -14.27 -17.33 9.94
CA LEU A 218 -15.51 -16.79 10.46
C LEU A 218 -16.56 -17.90 10.62
N THR A 219 -17.14 -18.00 11.81
CA THR A 219 -18.34 -18.82 12.02
C THR A 219 -19.50 -18.26 11.19
N LEU A 220 -20.47 -19.11 10.85
CA LEU A 220 -21.65 -18.70 10.07
C LEU A 220 -22.40 -17.53 10.70
N GLN A 221 -22.48 -17.46 12.04
CA GLN A 221 -23.10 -16.35 12.75
C GLN A 221 -22.29 -15.05 12.61
N GLN A 222 -20.97 -15.12 12.74
CA GLN A 222 -20.09 -13.98 12.53
C GLN A 222 -20.15 -13.51 11.07
N LEU A 223 -20.19 -14.41 10.10
CA LEU A 223 -20.33 -14.06 8.69
C LEU A 223 -21.65 -13.32 8.42
N THR A 224 -22.78 -13.79 8.97
CA THR A 224 -24.05 -13.07 8.87
C THR A 224 -23.97 -11.68 9.53
N LEU A 225 -23.29 -11.56 10.68
CA LEU A 225 -23.08 -10.26 11.33
C LEU A 225 -22.23 -9.33 10.48
N VAL A 226 -21.09 -9.79 9.98
CA VAL A 226 -20.18 -9.05 9.10
C VAL A 226 -20.95 -8.51 7.91
N VAL A 227 -21.66 -9.39 7.20
CA VAL A 227 -22.43 -9.02 6.02
C VAL A 227 -23.50 -7.99 6.36
N SER A 228 -24.29 -8.22 7.41
CA SER A 228 -25.36 -7.27 7.78
C SER A 228 -24.82 -5.88 8.13
N ARG A 229 -23.63 -5.80 8.74
CA ARG A 229 -22.98 -4.52 9.06
C ARG A 229 -22.35 -3.84 7.86
N LEU A 230 -21.67 -4.58 6.98
CA LEU A 230 -21.11 -4.03 5.75
C LEU A 230 -22.21 -3.50 4.82
N CYS A 231 -23.37 -4.15 4.80
CA CYS A 231 -24.51 -3.75 3.97
C CYS A 231 -25.22 -2.46 4.43
N VAL A 232 -24.80 -1.84 5.53
CA VAL A 232 -25.25 -0.51 5.95
C VAL A 232 -24.70 0.57 5.02
N ASP A 233 -23.49 0.38 4.50
CA ASP A 233 -22.88 1.27 3.50
C ASP A 233 -23.25 0.79 2.09
N PRO A 234 -23.85 1.64 1.23
CA PRO A 234 -24.22 1.26 -0.14
C PRO A 234 -23.04 0.81 -1.02
N GLY A 235 -21.85 1.41 -0.84
CA GLY A 235 -20.65 1.05 -1.59
C GLY A 235 -20.14 -0.34 -1.22
N LEU A 236 -20.10 -0.64 0.08
CA LEU A 236 -19.74 -1.97 0.57
C LEU A 236 -20.80 -3.02 0.27
N ALA A 237 -22.08 -2.64 0.27
CA ALA A 237 -23.18 -3.53 -0.11
C ALA A 237 -23.01 -4.10 -1.53
N SER A 238 -22.50 -3.30 -2.48
CA SER A 238 -22.18 -3.78 -3.83
C SER A 238 -21.08 -4.85 -3.80
N ILE A 239 -20.03 -4.65 -3.00
CA ILE A 239 -18.92 -5.61 -2.86
C ILE A 239 -19.43 -6.93 -2.27
N VAL A 240 -20.26 -6.86 -1.23
CA VAL A 240 -20.89 -8.04 -0.63
C VAL A 240 -21.76 -8.77 -1.64
N ALA A 241 -22.58 -8.04 -2.41
CA ALA A 241 -23.45 -8.60 -3.43
C ALA A 241 -22.66 -9.30 -4.54
N GLU A 242 -21.58 -8.69 -5.04
CA GLU A 242 -20.67 -9.27 -6.01
C GLU A 242 -20.01 -10.56 -5.49
N HIS A 243 -19.47 -10.51 -4.27
CA HIS A 243 -18.87 -11.67 -3.62
C HIS A 243 -19.88 -12.81 -3.47
N THR A 244 -21.08 -12.51 -2.98
CA THR A 244 -22.16 -13.49 -2.80
C THR A 244 -22.59 -14.10 -4.12
N ASN A 245 -22.72 -13.30 -5.19
CA ASN A 245 -22.99 -13.81 -6.53
C ASN A 245 -21.89 -14.76 -7.01
N GLY A 246 -20.62 -14.44 -6.73
CA GLY A 246 -19.48 -15.32 -7.02
C GLY A 246 -19.59 -16.66 -6.29
N VAL A 247 -19.86 -16.64 -4.98
CA VAL A 247 -20.06 -17.85 -4.17
C VAL A 247 -21.22 -18.69 -4.71
N LEU A 248 -22.37 -18.06 -4.99
CA LEU A 248 -23.56 -18.75 -5.52
C LEU A 248 -23.32 -19.38 -6.90
N LYS A 249 -22.52 -18.74 -7.76
CA LYS A 249 -22.12 -19.31 -9.06
C LYS A 249 -21.15 -20.48 -8.92
N GLY A 250 -20.36 -20.50 -7.85
CA GLY A 250 -19.43 -21.57 -7.53
C GLY A 250 -20.08 -22.81 -6.91
N LEU A 251 -21.33 -22.72 -6.44
CA LEU A 251 -22.05 -23.88 -5.90
C LEU A 251 -22.36 -24.88 -7.02
N THR A 252 -22.07 -26.15 -6.76
CA THR A 252 -22.34 -27.28 -7.67
C THR A 252 -23.07 -28.40 -6.92
N LEU A 253 -23.44 -29.47 -7.63
CA LEU A 253 -24.05 -30.65 -7.00
C LEU A 253 -23.09 -31.38 -6.05
N ASP A 254 -21.78 -31.19 -6.22
CA ASP A 254 -20.74 -31.79 -5.37
C ASP A 254 -20.34 -30.88 -4.20
N SER A 255 -20.99 -29.73 -4.03
CA SER A 255 -20.71 -28.81 -2.93
C SER A 255 -21.04 -29.44 -1.58
N ASP A 256 -20.12 -29.29 -0.63
CA ASP A 256 -20.31 -29.79 0.73
C ASP A 256 -21.31 -28.94 1.53
N SER A 257 -21.66 -29.44 2.71
CA SER A 257 -22.60 -28.75 3.61
C SER A 257 -22.08 -27.41 4.12
N ASP A 258 -20.77 -27.23 4.27
CA ASP A 258 -20.18 -25.99 4.75
C ASP A 258 -20.30 -24.88 3.70
N GLN A 259 -19.99 -25.19 2.44
CA GLN A 259 -20.15 -24.27 1.30
C GLN A 259 -21.60 -23.77 1.17
N VAL A 260 -22.57 -24.68 1.28
CA VAL A 260 -24.00 -24.32 1.20
C VAL A 260 -24.43 -23.47 2.40
N LEU A 261 -24.00 -23.83 3.61
CA LEU A 261 -24.32 -23.08 4.82
C LEU A 261 -23.69 -21.68 4.81
N ARG A 262 -22.47 -21.55 4.28
CA ARG A 262 -21.77 -20.28 4.13
C ARG A 262 -22.50 -19.37 3.14
N ALA A 263 -22.93 -19.90 2.00
CA ALA A 263 -23.77 -19.17 1.04
C ALA A 263 -25.11 -18.72 1.68
N SER A 264 -25.73 -19.58 2.50
CA SER A 264 -26.93 -19.24 3.26
C SER A 264 -26.69 -18.10 4.26
N ALA A 265 -25.55 -18.12 4.96
CA ALA A 265 -25.18 -17.07 5.91
C ALA A 265 -24.95 -15.71 5.23
N LEU A 266 -24.36 -15.69 4.03
CA LEU A 266 -24.21 -14.49 3.20
C LEU A 266 -25.59 -13.92 2.80
N LEU A 267 -26.47 -14.78 2.27
CA LEU A 267 -27.83 -14.38 1.88
C LEU A 267 -28.64 -13.84 3.07
N LYS A 268 -28.52 -14.48 4.24
CA LYS A 268 -29.17 -14.04 5.46
C LYS A 268 -28.67 -12.68 5.94
N GLY A 269 -27.38 -12.39 5.77
CA GLY A 269 -26.84 -11.07 6.09
C GLY A 269 -27.36 -10.00 5.12
N LEU A 270 -27.36 -10.29 3.81
CA LEU A 270 -27.83 -9.37 2.77
C LEU A 270 -29.31 -9.00 2.90
N SER A 271 -30.15 -9.95 3.32
CA SER A 271 -31.59 -9.72 3.48
C SER A 271 -31.93 -8.72 4.58
N THR A 272 -30.96 -8.34 5.42
CA THR A 272 -31.13 -7.28 6.43
C THR A 272 -31.13 -5.87 5.83
N SER A 273 -30.74 -5.71 4.56
CA SER A 273 -30.66 -4.43 3.86
C SER A 273 -31.34 -4.50 2.49
N GLY A 274 -32.41 -3.72 2.31
CA GLY A 274 -33.14 -3.61 1.03
C GLY A 274 -32.24 -3.19 -0.13
N PRO A 275 -31.41 -2.13 0.00
CA PRO A 275 -30.44 -1.74 -1.02
C PRO A 275 -29.44 -2.85 -1.37
N ALA A 276 -28.93 -3.58 -0.37
CA ALA A 276 -27.97 -4.65 -0.61
C ALA A 276 -28.62 -5.85 -1.32
N SER A 277 -29.87 -6.17 -0.97
CA SER A 277 -30.67 -7.17 -1.69
C SER A 277 -30.91 -6.76 -3.15
N ALA A 278 -31.21 -5.48 -3.41
CA ALA A 278 -31.35 -4.97 -4.77
C ALA A 278 -30.02 -5.08 -5.55
N ALA A 279 -28.89 -4.71 -4.94
CA ALA A 279 -27.57 -4.86 -5.53
C ALA A 279 -27.25 -6.31 -5.90
N LEU A 280 -27.62 -7.27 -5.04
CA LEU A 280 -27.50 -8.70 -5.34
C LEU A 280 -28.36 -9.11 -6.55
N LEU A 281 -29.62 -8.68 -6.62
CA LEU A 281 -30.49 -8.98 -7.76
C LEU A 281 -29.93 -8.42 -9.07
N THR A 282 -29.35 -7.22 -9.04
CA THR A 282 -28.64 -6.64 -10.18
C THR A 282 -27.40 -7.47 -10.53
N ALA A 283 -26.57 -7.84 -9.55
CA ALA A 283 -25.35 -8.61 -9.74
C ALA A 283 -25.63 -10.03 -10.29
N LEU A 284 -26.73 -10.63 -9.88
CA LEU A 284 -27.18 -11.93 -10.37
C LEU A 284 -27.58 -11.87 -11.85
N LYS A 285 -27.80 -10.67 -12.43
CA LYS A 285 -28.40 -10.45 -13.75
C LYS A 285 -29.65 -11.32 -13.87
N ALA A 286 -30.80 -10.85 -13.41
CA ALA A 286 -32.06 -11.58 -13.21
C ALA A 286 -32.64 -12.44 -14.39
N GLU A 287 -31.84 -12.90 -15.34
CA GLU A 287 -32.04 -14.10 -16.13
C GLU A 287 -31.71 -15.35 -15.29
N GLY A 288 -32.73 -16.14 -14.93
CA GLY A 288 -32.56 -17.46 -14.32
C GLY A 288 -32.67 -17.54 -12.79
N LEU A 289 -33.02 -16.44 -12.10
CA LEU A 289 -33.26 -16.47 -10.64
C LEU A 289 -34.45 -17.37 -10.27
N ILE A 290 -35.47 -17.39 -11.14
CA ILE A 290 -36.66 -18.25 -11.02
C ILE A 290 -36.27 -19.73 -11.20
N ASP A 291 -35.39 -20.03 -12.16
CA ASP A 291 -34.96 -21.42 -12.44
C ASP A 291 -34.07 -21.98 -11.30
N ARG A 292 -33.27 -21.12 -10.65
CA ARG A 292 -32.36 -21.53 -9.57
C ARG A 292 -33.05 -21.65 -8.21
N ILE A 293 -34.05 -20.83 -7.90
CA ILE A 293 -34.88 -21.00 -6.69
C ILE A 293 -35.74 -22.27 -6.79
N GLY A 294 -36.19 -22.62 -8.01
CA GLY A 294 -36.88 -23.89 -8.27
C GLY A 294 -36.04 -25.14 -7.91
N LEU A 295 -34.73 -25.09 -8.10
CA LEU A 295 -33.82 -26.20 -7.75
C LEU A 295 -33.64 -26.38 -6.24
N ALA A 296 -33.64 -25.31 -5.43
CA ALA A 296 -33.55 -25.42 -3.97
C ALA A 296 -34.89 -25.81 -3.31
N GLY A 297 -36.03 -25.39 -3.88
CA GLY A 297 -37.36 -25.79 -3.41
C GLY A 297 -37.76 -27.22 -3.81
N GLY A 298 -37.23 -27.75 -4.92
CA GLY A 298 -37.54 -29.09 -5.41
C GLY A 298 -37.01 -30.24 -4.54
N TYR A 299 -35.93 -30.03 -3.78
CA TYR A 299 -35.40 -31.04 -2.85
C TYR A 299 -36.13 -31.09 -1.51
N ALA A 300 -36.94 -30.08 -1.15
CA ALA A 300 -37.72 -30.07 0.08
C ALA A 300 -39.06 -30.83 -0.02
N TYR A 301 -39.52 -31.16 -1.24
CA TYR A 301 -40.85 -31.75 -1.47
C TYR A 301 -40.84 -33.22 -1.95
N MET A 302 -39.67 -33.85 -2.12
CA MET A 302 -39.56 -35.25 -2.58
C MET A 302 -39.13 -36.25 -1.48
N GLY A 303 -39.24 -35.87 -0.20
CA GLY A 303 -38.89 -36.72 0.96
C GLY A 303 -40.06 -37.08 1.88
N SER A 304 -41.31 -36.89 1.45
CA SER A 304 -42.50 -37.21 2.26
C SER A 304 -43.63 -37.69 1.35
N GLY A 305 -43.52 -38.93 0.90
CA GLY A 305 -44.53 -39.67 0.15
C GLY A 305 -44.26 -41.15 0.24
#